data_AF-A0A934YIA0-F1
#
_entry.id   AF-A0A934YIA0-F1
#
_cell.length_a   1.000
_cell.length_b   1.000
_cell.length_c   1.000
_cell.angle_alpha   90.00
_cell.angle_beta   90.00
_cell.angle_gamma   90.00
#
_symmetry.space_group_name_H-M   'P 1'
#
loop_
_entity.id
_entity.type
_entity.pdbx_description
1 polymer ?
#
loop_
_entity_poly.entity_id
_entity_poly.type
_entity_poly.pdbx_seq_one_letter_code
_entity_poly.pdbx_strand_id
1 'polypeptide(L)'
;MDLLLDEAALLKLPSLRPRDCDYVALDVTSARGLFLFLSQVSPVACLLAASVAGPALREALVARLGGGAEAEACCAFLSGGWLPSGAVPHVGEPLVTWLDEIALGAPGDPVAYGKTPSRATKLARLLRARAGAYPRRRVLEAARRAYEGPYNAHDAVACAFVGVPGEALRVAGELVASREKSTSIRRATAEVVLWATRAGYAPRTVLVVPLARGSAPVARGSAPVARGSAPPAPVALESADLLPADEDPGAVARASARPKSGAEG
;
A
#
# COMPACT_ATOMS: atom_id res chain seq x y z
N MET A 1 -40.22 -9.16 -0.75
CA MET A 1 -39.58 -7.96 -0.21
C MET A 1 -38.07 -7.99 -0.46
N ASP A 2 -37.44 -9.16 -0.40
CA ASP A 2 -35.99 -9.35 -0.67
C ASP A 2 -35.54 -8.93 -2.08
N LEU A 3 -36.36 -9.20 -3.12
CA LEU A 3 -36.05 -8.77 -4.50
C LEU A 3 -35.95 -7.24 -4.68
N LEU A 4 -36.68 -6.44 -3.88
CA LEU A 4 -36.66 -4.97 -3.98
C LEU A 4 -35.44 -4.34 -3.30
N LEU A 5 -34.88 -5.00 -2.28
CA LEU A 5 -33.65 -4.55 -1.62
C LEU A 5 -32.43 -4.81 -2.50
N ASP A 6 -32.42 -5.94 -3.22
CA ASP A 6 -31.37 -6.28 -4.17
C ASP A 6 -31.33 -5.26 -5.34
N GLU A 7 -32.47 -4.82 -5.87
CA GLU A 7 -32.53 -3.83 -6.96
C GLU A 7 -31.90 -2.48 -6.58
N ALA A 8 -32.17 -1.96 -5.39
CA ALA A 8 -31.63 -0.66 -4.96
C ALA A 8 -30.10 -0.67 -4.80
N ALA A 9 -29.54 -1.79 -4.34
CA ALA A 9 -28.09 -1.97 -4.26
C ALA A 9 -27.46 -2.04 -5.66
N LEU A 10 -28.10 -2.77 -6.58
CA LEU A 10 -27.61 -2.94 -7.95
C LEU A 10 -27.67 -1.63 -8.76
N LEU A 11 -28.74 -0.84 -8.62
CA LEU A 11 -28.89 0.44 -9.31
C LEU A 11 -27.80 1.46 -8.96
N LYS A 12 -27.16 1.33 -7.78
CA LYS A 12 -26.05 2.20 -7.39
C LYS A 12 -24.74 1.85 -8.09
N LEU A 13 -24.54 0.59 -8.49
CA LEU A 13 -23.26 0.08 -9.00
C LEU A 13 -22.63 0.96 -10.09
N PRO A 14 -23.35 1.35 -11.17
CA PRO A 14 -22.74 2.12 -12.25
C PRO A 14 -22.29 3.53 -11.84
N SER A 15 -22.83 4.05 -10.71
CA SER A 15 -22.58 5.40 -10.23
C SER A 15 -21.59 5.48 -9.07
N LEU A 16 -21.06 4.34 -8.61
CA LEU A 16 -20.12 4.30 -7.48
C LEU A 16 -18.85 5.08 -7.81
N ARG A 17 -18.49 5.99 -6.91
CA ARG A 17 -17.20 6.68 -6.93
C ARG A 17 -16.31 6.12 -5.82
N PRO A 18 -14.97 6.28 -5.92
CA PRO A 18 -14.05 5.82 -4.88
C PRO A 18 -14.37 6.29 -3.46
N ARG A 19 -15.01 7.47 -3.31
CA ARG A 19 -15.40 8.01 -2.01
C ARG A 19 -16.65 7.35 -1.43
N ASP A 20 -17.56 6.88 -2.27
CA ASP A 20 -18.79 6.23 -1.79
C ASP A 20 -18.45 4.90 -1.09
N CYS A 21 -17.34 4.26 -1.47
CA CYS A 21 -16.81 3.02 -0.86
C CYS A 21 -16.34 3.15 0.60
N ASP A 22 -16.30 4.36 1.16
CA ASP A 22 -16.02 4.60 2.58
C ASP A 22 -17.31 4.56 3.43
N TYR A 23 -18.49 4.60 2.81
CA TYR A 23 -19.78 4.80 3.50
C TYR A 23 -20.88 3.81 3.13
N VAL A 24 -20.68 3.06 2.05
CA VAL A 24 -21.68 2.12 1.52
C VAL A 24 -21.26 0.69 1.84
N ALA A 25 -22.24 -0.15 2.12
CA ALA A 25 -22.14 -1.60 2.04
C ALA A 25 -23.18 -2.09 1.03
N LEU A 26 -22.79 -3.00 0.15
CA LEU A 26 -23.66 -3.60 -0.85
C LEU A 26 -23.83 -5.07 -0.51
N ASP A 27 -25.04 -5.45 -0.13
CA ASP A 27 -25.36 -6.84 0.12
C ASP A 27 -26.52 -7.24 -0.80
N VAL A 28 -26.45 -8.47 -1.30
CA VAL A 28 -27.52 -9.05 -2.13
C VAL A 28 -27.81 -10.44 -1.60
N THR A 29 -29.09 -10.76 -1.51
CA THR A 29 -29.52 -12.05 -0.96
C THR A 29 -29.20 -13.21 -1.92
N SER A 30 -29.12 -12.93 -3.22
CA SER A 30 -28.82 -13.92 -4.25
C SER A 30 -28.01 -13.33 -5.41
N ALA A 31 -26.94 -14.02 -5.78
CA ALA A 31 -26.16 -13.71 -6.98
C ALA A 31 -26.79 -14.26 -8.28
N ARG A 32 -27.87 -15.05 -8.17
CA ARG A 32 -28.48 -15.75 -9.30
C ARG A 32 -29.08 -14.75 -10.28
N GLY A 33 -28.57 -14.73 -11.52
CA GLY A 33 -29.06 -13.84 -12.57
C GLY A 33 -28.36 -12.48 -12.66
N LEU A 34 -27.42 -12.18 -11.75
CA LEU A 34 -26.66 -10.92 -11.79
C LEU A 34 -25.74 -10.79 -13.01
N PHE A 35 -25.37 -11.90 -13.64
CA PHE A 35 -24.44 -11.92 -14.76
C PHE A 35 -24.84 -10.97 -15.91
N LEU A 36 -26.12 -10.98 -16.29
CA LEU A 36 -26.61 -10.11 -17.37
C LEU A 36 -26.52 -8.63 -16.99
N PHE A 37 -26.89 -8.29 -15.75
CA PHE A 37 -26.77 -6.93 -15.25
C PHE A 37 -25.29 -6.49 -15.18
N LEU A 38 -24.43 -7.30 -14.54
CA LEU A 38 -23.02 -6.98 -14.37
C LEU A 38 -22.26 -6.90 -15.71
N SER A 39 -22.73 -7.58 -16.76
CA SER A 39 -22.15 -7.43 -18.11
C SER A 39 -22.24 -6.00 -18.64
N GLN A 40 -23.23 -5.23 -18.19
CA GLN A 40 -23.45 -3.84 -18.58
C GLN A 40 -22.76 -2.83 -17.65
N VAL A 41 -22.25 -3.30 -16.50
CA VAL A 41 -21.49 -2.48 -15.54
C VAL A 41 -20.03 -2.44 -15.95
N SER A 42 -19.41 -1.25 -15.86
CA SER A 42 -18.00 -1.09 -16.21
C SER A 42 -17.10 -1.89 -15.25
N PRO A 43 -15.94 -2.40 -15.70
CA PRO A 43 -15.01 -3.11 -14.83
C PRO A 43 -14.53 -2.28 -13.62
N VAL A 44 -14.36 -0.97 -13.82
CA VAL A 44 -13.98 -0.02 -12.75
C VAL A 44 -15.06 0.04 -11.66
N ALA A 45 -16.33 0.16 -12.05
CA ALA A 45 -17.44 0.13 -11.11
C ALA A 45 -17.55 -1.22 -10.40
N CYS A 46 -17.27 -2.33 -11.10
CA CYS A 46 -17.21 -3.66 -10.48
C CYS A 46 -16.10 -3.79 -9.42
N LEU A 47 -14.90 -3.24 -9.67
CA LEU A 47 -13.82 -3.20 -8.68
C LEU A 47 -14.19 -2.38 -7.44
N LEU A 48 -14.79 -1.20 -7.65
CA LEU A 48 -15.27 -0.35 -6.55
C LEU A 48 -16.37 -1.03 -5.74
N ALA A 49 -17.30 -1.69 -6.41
CA ALA A 49 -18.36 -2.46 -5.77
C ALA A 49 -17.82 -3.61 -4.94
N ALA A 50 -16.83 -4.35 -5.46
CA ALA A 50 -16.23 -5.48 -4.75
C ALA A 50 -15.59 -5.03 -3.43
N SER A 51 -15.08 -3.79 -3.37
CA SER A 51 -14.51 -3.20 -2.15
C SER A 51 -15.51 -2.99 -1.00
N VAL A 52 -16.81 -3.08 -1.28
CA VAL A 52 -17.91 -2.87 -0.31
C VAL A 52 -18.99 -3.95 -0.37
N ALA A 53 -18.75 -5.00 -1.15
CA ALA A 53 -19.71 -6.08 -1.39
C ALA A 53 -19.68 -7.13 -0.28
N GLY A 54 -20.87 -7.65 0.06
CA GLY A 54 -21.03 -8.91 0.78
C GLY A 54 -20.51 -10.11 -0.05
N PRO A 55 -20.32 -11.28 0.57
CA PRO A 55 -19.66 -12.42 -0.06
C PRO A 55 -20.26 -12.86 -1.40
N ALA A 56 -21.59 -12.96 -1.48
CA ALA A 56 -22.30 -13.42 -2.69
C ALA A 56 -22.12 -12.45 -3.88
N LEU A 57 -22.30 -11.15 -3.65
CA LEU A 57 -22.07 -10.15 -4.68
C LEU A 57 -20.59 -10.09 -5.08
N ARG A 58 -19.68 -10.20 -4.12
CA ARG A 58 -18.23 -10.18 -4.40
C ARG A 58 -17.81 -11.32 -5.32
N GLU A 59 -18.33 -12.53 -5.11
CA GLU A 59 -18.06 -13.68 -5.97
C GLU A 59 -18.50 -13.40 -7.42
N ALA A 60 -19.71 -12.88 -7.62
CA ALA A 60 -20.22 -12.51 -8.95
C ALA A 60 -19.39 -11.40 -9.61
N LEU A 61 -18.94 -10.41 -8.84
CA LEU A 61 -18.09 -9.32 -9.33
C LEU A 61 -16.70 -9.83 -9.74
N VAL A 62 -16.09 -10.72 -8.96
CA VAL A 62 -14.81 -11.36 -9.29
C VAL A 62 -14.94 -12.16 -10.59
N ALA A 63 -15.99 -12.97 -10.73
CA ALA A 63 -16.27 -13.69 -11.96
C ALA A 63 -16.42 -12.75 -13.17
N ARG A 64 -17.12 -11.62 -13.00
CA ARG A 64 -17.29 -10.59 -14.03
C ARG A 64 -15.96 -9.93 -14.46
N LEU A 65 -15.00 -9.84 -13.55
CA LEU A 65 -13.67 -9.26 -13.80
C LEU A 65 -12.68 -10.23 -14.46
N GLY A 66 -13.15 -11.42 -14.87
CA GLY A 66 -12.35 -12.47 -15.49
C GLY A 66 -12.05 -13.65 -14.54
N GLY A 67 -12.40 -13.52 -13.26
CA GLY A 67 -12.14 -14.54 -12.24
C GLY A 67 -10.65 -14.71 -11.93
N GLY A 68 -10.33 -15.83 -11.29
CA GLY A 68 -8.95 -16.20 -10.96
C GLY A 68 -8.38 -15.51 -9.73
N ALA A 69 -7.18 -15.94 -9.35
CA ALA A 69 -6.54 -15.55 -8.09
C ALA A 69 -6.18 -14.06 -8.04
N GLU A 70 -5.79 -13.44 -9.17
CA GLU A 70 -5.44 -12.02 -9.20
C GLU A 70 -6.65 -11.11 -9.00
N ALA A 71 -7.77 -11.38 -9.68
CA ALA A 71 -9.00 -10.61 -9.51
C ALA A 71 -9.54 -10.77 -8.08
N GLU A 72 -9.52 -12.00 -7.55
CA GLU A 72 -9.91 -12.26 -6.16
C GLU A 72 -9.02 -11.50 -5.16
N ALA A 73 -7.70 -11.57 -5.31
CA ALA A 73 -6.76 -10.87 -4.45
C ALA A 73 -6.90 -9.34 -4.56
N CYS A 74 -7.11 -8.81 -5.76
CA CYS A 74 -7.34 -7.39 -5.99
C CYS A 74 -8.62 -6.92 -5.29
N CYS A 75 -9.73 -7.63 -5.48
CA CYS A 75 -11.01 -7.33 -4.83
C CYS A 75 -10.89 -7.42 -3.30
N ALA A 76 -10.31 -8.50 -2.77
CA ALA A 76 -10.12 -8.68 -1.33
C ALA A 76 -9.23 -7.58 -0.73
N PHE A 77 -8.16 -7.19 -1.44
CA PHE A 77 -7.29 -6.11 -1.01
C PHE A 77 -8.01 -4.77 -0.98
N LEU A 78 -8.78 -4.45 -2.03
CA LEU A 78 -9.60 -3.23 -2.09
C LEU A 78 -10.69 -3.20 -1.02
N SER A 79 -11.19 -4.33 -0.52
CA SER A 79 -12.13 -4.39 0.61
C SER A 79 -11.46 -4.17 1.98
N GLY A 80 -10.13 -4.20 2.07
CA GLY A 80 -9.38 -4.08 3.32
C GLY A 80 -9.30 -2.66 3.90
N GLY A 81 -8.76 -2.54 5.11
CA GLY A 81 -8.50 -1.24 5.75
C GLY A 81 -7.31 -0.48 5.16
N TRP A 82 -7.18 0.81 5.48
CA TRP A 82 -5.94 1.55 5.23
C TRP A 82 -4.82 0.99 6.12
N LEU A 83 -3.66 0.73 5.52
CA LEU A 83 -2.60 -0.16 6.03
C LEU A 83 -3.06 -1.63 6.14
N PRO A 84 -3.13 -2.34 5.00
CA PRO A 84 -3.56 -3.74 4.91
C PRO A 84 -2.79 -4.67 5.86
N SER A 85 -3.39 -5.79 6.24
CA SER A 85 -2.76 -6.75 7.16
C SER A 85 -1.52 -7.43 6.58
N GLY A 86 -1.39 -7.51 5.25
CA GLY A 86 -0.30 -8.18 4.55
C GLY A 86 0.31 -7.36 3.42
N ALA A 87 1.13 -8.05 2.61
CA ALA A 87 1.72 -7.49 1.41
C ALA A 87 0.66 -7.12 0.36
N VAL A 88 0.97 -6.11 -0.45
CA VAL A 88 0.18 -5.72 -1.61
C VAL A 88 0.27 -6.84 -2.67
N PRO A 89 -0.87 -7.40 -3.13
CA PRO A 89 -0.85 -8.47 -4.12
C PRO A 89 -0.33 -7.95 -5.45
N HIS A 90 0.24 -8.86 -6.25
CA HIS A 90 0.54 -8.58 -7.64
C HIS A 90 -0.76 -8.59 -8.45
N VAL A 91 -0.87 -7.66 -9.40
CA VAL A 91 -2.00 -7.56 -10.34
C VAL A 91 -1.45 -7.23 -11.71
N GLY A 92 -1.88 -7.98 -12.73
CA GLY A 92 -1.55 -7.73 -14.13
C GLY A 92 -2.61 -6.91 -14.88
N GLU A 93 -2.45 -6.86 -16.20
CA GLU A 93 -3.51 -6.35 -17.07
C GLU A 93 -4.67 -7.34 -17.16
N PRO A 94 -5.92 -6.88 -17.31
CA PRO A 94 -6.35 -5.49 -17.47
C PRO A 94 -6.61 -4.72 -16.15
N LEU A 95 -6.38 -5.35 -14.99
CA LEU A 95 -6.71 -4.78 -13.68
C LEU A 95 -5.95 -3.47 -13.41
N VAL A 96 -4.66 -3.42 -13.78
CA VAL A 96 -3.82 -2.22 -13.64
C VAL A 96 -4.44 -1.03 -14.36
N THR A 97 -4.87 -1.21 -15.62
CA THR A 97 -5.55 -0.16 -16.39
C THR A 97 -6.82 0.33 -15.69
N TRP A 98 -7.65 -0.54 -15.14
CA TRP A 98 -8.88 -0.12 -14.44
C TRP A 98 -8.59 0.59 -13.11
N LEU A 99 -7.49 0.25 -12.44
CA LEU A 99 -7.07 0.91 -11.20
C LEU A 99 -6.63 2.36 -11.42
N ASP A 100 -6.26 2.76 -12.64
CA ASP A 100 -5.91 4.15 -12.96
C ASP A 100 -7.06 5.12 -12.64
N GLU A 101 -8.28 4.73 -12.98
CA GLU A 101 -9.49 5.51 -12.73
C GLU A 101 -9.83 5.61 -11.24
N ILE A 102 -9.48 4.60 -10.44
CA ILE A 102 -9.71 4.57 -8.99
C ILE A 102 -8.63 5.35 -8.23
N ALA A 103 -7.39 5.31 -8.71
CA ALA A 103 -6.24 5.94 -8.08
C ALA A 103 -6.27 7.47 -8.14
N LEU A 104 -7.04 8.06 -9.07
CA LEU A 104 -7.26 9.51 -9.19
C LEU A 104 -5.93 10.29 -9.08
N GLY A 105 -4.96 9.94 -9.92
CA GLY A 105 -3.61 10.54 -9.92
C GLY A 105 -2.53 9.68 -9.26
N ALA A 106 -1.40 10.31 -8.94
CA ALA A 106 -0.25 9.66 -8.33
C ALA A 106 -0.28 9.75 -6.80
N PRO A 107 0.57 8.96 -6.10
CA PRO A 107 0.67 9.02 -4.65
C PRO A 107 1.04 10.43 -4.19
N GLY A 108 0.36 10.92 -3.15
CA GLY A 108 0.52 12.27 -2.63
C GLY A 108 -0.23 13.37 -3.40
N ASP A 109 -0.77 13.09 -4.59
CA ASP A 109 -1.63 14.04 -5.29
C ASP A 109 -2.96 14.21 -4.51
N PRO A 110 -3.47 15.45 -4.34
CA PRO A 110 -4.80 15.67 -3.79
C PRO A 110 -5.87 15.10 -4.73
N VAL A 111 -7.07 14.83 -4.20
CA VAL A 111 -8.22 14.41 -4.99
C VAL A 111 -9.21 15.55 -5.15
N ALA A 112 -9.89 15.60 -6.30
CA ALA A 112 -10.78 16.71 -6.66
C ALA A 112 -11.93 16.94 -5.66
N TYR A 113 -12.36 15.91 -4.92
CA TYR A 113 -13.57 15.94 -4.09
C TYR A 113 -13.32 15.80 -2.58
N GLY A 114 -12.15 16.22 -2.10
CA GLY A 114 -11.89 16.27 -0.65
C GLY A 114 -10.44 16.56 -0.28
N LYS A 115 -10.20 16.90 0.99
CA LYS A 115 -8.85 17.11 1.54
C LYS A 115 -8.02 15.82 1.60
N THR A 116 -8.66 14.65 1.52
CA THR A 116 -8.02 13.34 1.67
C THR A 116 -8.57 12.35 0.64
N PRO A 117 -7.70 11.59 -0.04
CA PRO A 117 -8.12 10.44 -0.85
C PRO A 117 -8.93 9.45 -0.01
N SER A 118 -9.93 8.79 -0.63
CA SER A 118 -10.69 7.73 0.02
C SER A 118 -9.82 6.49 0.30
N ARG A 119 -10.33 5.54 1.08
CA ARG A 119 -9.65 4.26 1.30
C ARG A 119 -9.37 3.55 -0.02
N ALA A 120 -10.39 3.43 -0.88
CA ALA A 120 -10.29 2.77 -2.18
C ALA A 120 -9.20 3.42 -3.06
N THR A 121 -9.13 4.75 -3.11
CA THR A 121 -8.10 5.46 -3.88
C THR A 121 -6.68 5.15 -3.40
N LYS A 122 -6.44 5.13 -2.08
CA LYS A 122 -5.10 4.84 -1.56
C LYS A 122 -4.70 3.38 -1.79
N LEU A 123 -5.63 2.45 -1.67
CA LEU A 123 -5.38 1.03 -1.93
C LEU A 123 -5.11 0.80 -3.43
N ALA A 124 -5.84 1.48 -4.32
CA ALA A 124 -5.54 1.44 -5.75
C ALA A 124 -4.15 1.99 -6.07
N ARG A 125 -3.73 3.10 -5.43
CA ARG A 125 -2.36 3.63 -5.54
C ARG A 125 -1.32 2.60 -5.08
N LEU A 126 -1.58 1.85 -4.01
CA LEU A 126 -0.65 0.77 -3.58
C LEU A 126 -0.55 -0.36 -4.61
N LEU A 127 -1.67 -0.83 -5.15
CA LEU A 127 -1.70 -1.87 -6.20
C LEU A 127 -0.94 -1.40 -7.45
N ARG A 128 -1.14 -0.15 -7.87
CA ARG A 128 -0.42 0.46 -8.99
C ARG A 128 1.08 0.62 -8.71
N ALA A 129 1.45 1.01 -7.49
CA ALA A 129 2.86 1.04 -7.08
C ALA A 129 3.49 -0.36 -7.15
N ARG A 130 2.76 -1.40 -6.73
CA ARG A 130 3.20 -2.79 -6.81
C ARG A 130 3.37 -3.28 -8.25
N ALA A 131 2.53 -2.79 -9.16
CA ALA A 131 2.64 -3.03 -10.60
C ALA A 131 3.74 -2.19 -11.28
N GLY A 132 4.45 -1.33 -10.55
CA GLY A 132 5.51 -0.48 -11.12
C GLY A 132 4.98 0.69 -11.96
N ALA A 133 3.70 1.06 -11.82
CA ALA A 133 3.06 2.08 -12.65
C ALA A 133 3.52 3.52 -12.36
N TYR A 134 4.23 3.76 -11.25
CA TYR A 134 4.70 5.08 -10.88
C TYR A 134 6.21 5.22 -11.05
N PRO A 135 6.71 6.31 -11.68
CA PRO A 135 8.14 6.58 -11.73
C PRO A 135 8.74 6.70 -10.33
N ARG A 136 9.82 5.95 -10.07
CA ARG A 136 10.55 5.93 -8.77
C ARG A 136 10.79 7.33 -8.20
N ARG A 137 11.32 8.23 -9.02
CA ARG A 137 11.64 9.60 -8.61
C ARG A 137 10.41 10.35 -8.10
N ARG A 138 9.29 10.24 -8.80
CA ARG A 138 8.03 10.92 -8.43
C ARG A 138 7.50 10.42 -7.09
N VAL A 139 7.51 9.10 -6.85
CA VAL A 139 7.04 8.51 -5.58
C VAL A 139 7.89 8.98 -4.40
N LEU A 140 9.21 9.04 -4.57
CA LEU A 140 10.13 9.49 -3.51
C LEU A 140 10.02 10.97 -3.22
N GLU A 141 9.88 11.80 -4.25
CA GLU A 141 9.65 13.25 -4.07
C GLU A 141 8.33 13.49 -3.34
N ALA A 142 7.26 12.79 -3.71
CA ALA A 142 5.98 12.86 -3.01
C ALA A 142 6.07 12.37 -1.55
N ALA A 143 6.80 11.27 -1.30
CA ALA A 143 7.00 10.76 0.06
C ALA A 143 7.80 11.73 0.95
N ARG A 144 8.83 12.39 0.42
CA ARG A 144 9.60 13.41 1.17
C ARG A 144 8.75 14.62 1.52
N ARG A 145 7.91 15.07 0.58
CA ARG A 145 6.98 16.20 0.78
C ARG A 145 5.73 15.82 1.58
N ALA A 146 5.66 14.59 2.10
CA ALA A 146 4.53 14.20 2.92
C ALA A 146 4.36 15.20 4.08
N TYR A 147 3.11 15.54 4.35
CA TYR A 147 2.74 16.49 5.41
C TYR A 147 3.21 17.94 5.20
N GLU A 148 3.50 18.34 3.96
CA GLU A 148 3.78 19.75 3.60
C GLU A 148 2.59 20.44 2.89
N GLY A 149 1.63 19.66 2.38
CA GLY A 149 0.50 20.14 1.61
C GLY A 149 -0.85 20.08 2.35
N PRO A 150 -1.96 20.44 1.67
CA PRO A 150 -3.32 20.35 2.22
C PRO A 150 -3.74 18.91 2.54
N TYR A 151 -3.07 17.94 1.90
CA TYR A 151 -3.18 16.52 2.17
C TYR A 151 -1.86 15.99 2.74
N ASN A 152 -1.96 15.18 3.80
CA ASN A 152 -0.82 14.60 4.51
C ASN A 152 0.01 13.58 3.69
N ALA A 153 -0.48 13.08 2.56
CA ALA A 153 0.28 12.20 1.63
C ALA A 153 0.93 10.94 2.25
N HIS A 154 0.28 10.33 3.25
CA HIS A 154 0.75 9.06 3.83
C HIS A 154 0.74 7.89 2.83
N ASP A 155 -0.09 7.97 1.79
CA ASP A 155 -0.11 7.02 0.69
C ASP A 155 1.18 7.07 -0.15
N ALA A 156 1.81 8.25 -0.29
CA ALA A 156 3.10 8.39 -0.96
C ALA A 156 4.21 7.64 -0.22
N VAL A 157 4.26 7.75 1.11
CA VAL A 157 5.22 7.01 1.95
C VAL A 157 4.98 5.51 1.82
N ALA A 158 3.72 5.06 1.89
CA ALA A 158 3.39 3.64 1.74
C ALA A 158 3.71 3.10 0.33
N CYS A 159 3.42 3.86 -0.73
CA CYS A 159 3.79 3.50 -2.10
C CYS A 159 5.31 3.46 -2.30
N ALA A 160 6.06 4.33 -1.62
CA ALA A 160 7.52 4.28 -1.63
C ALA A 160 8.04 2.96 -1.04
N PHE A 161 7.47 2.47 0.06
CA PHE A 161 7.85 1.16 0.61
C PHE A 161 7.58 0.01 -0.36
N VAL A 162 6.48 0.06 -1.10
CA VAL A 162 6.12 -0.97 -2.07
C VAL A 162 7.05 -0.96 -3.29
N GLY A 163 7.39 0.22 -3.82
CA GLY A 163 8.17 0.35 -5.06
C GLY A 163 9.68 0.46 -4.86
N VAL A 164 10.14 1.05 -3.76
CA VAL A 164 11.54 1.39 -3.48
C VAL A 164 11.89 1.31 -1.98
N PRO A 165 11.81 0.11 -1.38
CA PRO A 165 11.83 -0.08 0.06
C PRO A 165 13.05 0.51 0.79
N GLY A 166 14.26 0.37 0.23
CA GLY A 166 15.49 0.87 0.86
C GLY A 166 15.51 2.40 1.00
N GLU A 167 15.06 3.12 -0.03
CA GLU A 167 15.00 4.59 0.01
C GLU A 167 13.81 5.09 0.82
N ALA A 168 12.69 4.36 0.78
CA ALA A 168 11.50 4.67 1.58
C ALA A 168 11.80 4.63 3.08
N LEU A 169 12.60 3.66 3.54
CA LEU A 169 13.01 3.58 4.94
C LEU A 169 13.80 4.82 5.38
N ARG A 170 14.73 5.31 4.54
CA ARG A 170 15.48 6.54 4.83
C ARG A 170 14.55 7.75 4.94
N VAL A 171 13.64 7.93 3.96
CA VAL A 171 12.66 9.02 3.96
C VAL A 171 11.75 8.96 5.19
N ALA A 172 11.27 7.77 5.56
CA ALA A 172 10.45 7.58 6.74
C ALA A 172 11.23 7.91 8.03
N GLY A 173 12.52 7.54 8.11
CA GLY A 173 13.40 7.88 9.23
C GLY A 173 13.55 9.40 9.40
N GLU A 174 13.76 10.14 8.30
CA GLU A 174 13.82 11.61 8.31
C GLU A 174 12.50 12.23 8.81
N LEU A 175 11.36 11.74 8.32
CA LEU A 175 10.04 12.21 8.74
C LEU A 175 9.74 11.93 10.22
N VAL A 176 10.12 10.75 10.72
CA VAL A 176 9.95 10.37 12.13
C VAL A 176 10.89 11.16 13.04
N ALA A 177 12.13 11.44 12.61
CA ALA A 177 13.10 12.20 13.40
C ALA A 177 12.87 13.71 13.37
N SER A 178 12.10 14.23 12.40
CA SER A 178 11.89 15.67 12.24
C SER A 178 11.22 16.29 13.47
N ARG A 179 11.86 17.32 14.03
CA ARG A 179 11.34 18.14 15.12
C ARG A 179 10.29 19.14 14.64
N GLU A 180 10.29 19.47 13.34
CA GLU A 180 9.34 20.40 12.72
C GLU A 180 7.97 19.75 12.48
N LYS A 181 7.93 18.42 12.33
CA LYS A 181 6.67 17.68 12.17
C LYS A 181 5.98 17.49 13.52
N SER A 182 4.65 17.48 13.51
CA SER A 182 3.86 17.23 14.72
C SER A 182 4.01 15.77 15.19
N THR A 183 3.74 15.52 16.48
CA THR A 183 3.73 14.15 17.03
C THR A 183 2.72 13.24 16.31
N SER A 184 1.60 13.78 15.83
CA SER A 184 0.62 13.03 15.04
C SER A 184 1.20 12.56 13.70
N ILE A 185 1.94 13.43 13.01
CA ILE A 185 2.61 13.11 11.73
C ILE A 185 3.67 12.02 11.94
N ARG A 186 4.52 12.19 12.96
CA ARG A 186 5.54 11.18 13.29
C ARG A 186 4.91 9.83 13.60
N ARG A 187 3.80 9.80 14.34
CA ARG A 187 3.05 8.57 14.65
C ARG A 187 2.47 7.93 13.39
N ALA A 188 1.81 8.70 12.52
CA ALA A 188 1.26 8.17 11.28
C ALA A 188 2.36 7.59 10.37
N THR A 189 3.53 8.24 10.31
CA THR A 189 4.68 7.71 9.57
C THR A 189 5.19 6.41 10.20
N ALA A 190 5.32 6.38 11.53
CA ALA A 190 5.69 5.17 12.29
C ALA A 190 4.73 4.00 12.04
N GLU A 191 3.41 4.25 11.94
CA GLU A 191 2.41 3.23 11.60
C GLU A 191 2.63 2.66 10.20
N VAL A 192 2.98 3.50 9.21
CA VAL A 192 3.35 3.04 7.86
C VAL A 192 4.61 2.18 7.90
N VAL A 193 5.63 2.56 8.67
CA VAL A 193 6.86 1.75 8.83
C VAL A 193 6.55 0.39 9.45
N LEU A 194 5.76 0.36 10.53
CA LEU A 194 5.36 -0.89 11.19
C LEU A 194 4.57 -1.80 10.24
N TRP A 195 3.67 -1.22 9.43
CA TRP A 195 2.99 -1.95 8.36
C TRP A 195 4.00 -2.51 7.36
N ALA A 196 4.92 -1.68 6.85
CA ALA A 196 5.92 -2.09 5.87
C ALA A 196 6.79 -3.24 6.39
N THR A 197 7.18 -3.23 7.66
CA THR A 197 7.91 -4.33 8.29
C THR A 197 7.07 -5.61 8.35
N ARG A 198 5.80 -5.53 8.77
CA ARG A 198 4.90 -6.71 8.80
C ARG A 198 4.63 -7.27 7.40
N ALA A 199 4.51 -6.40 6.41
CA ALA A 199 4.26 -6.73 5.01
C ALA A 199 5.53 -7.18 4.26
N GLY A 200 6.71 -7.12 4.87
CA GLY A 200 7.98 -7.56 4.28
C GLY A 200 8.67 -6.53 3.37
N TYR A 201 8.23 -5.27 3.38
CA TYR A 201 8.85 -4.15 2.65
C TYR A 201 9.96 -3.45 3.44
N ALA A 202 10.11 -3.74 4.73
CA ALA A 202 11.18 -3.19 5.56
C ALA A 202 11.78 -4.28 6.45
N PRO A 203 13.06 -4.16 6.86
CA PRO A 203 13.69 -5.11 7.77
C PRO A 203 12.96 -5.22 9.11
N ARG A 204 12.97 -6.42 9.70
CA ARG A 204 12.38 -6.66 11.04
C ARG A 204 13.16 -6.03 12.19
N THR A 205 14.40 -5.62 11.93
CA THR A 205 15.28 -4.93 12.91
C THR A 205 14.92 -3.46 13.11
N VAL A 206 13.96 -2.92 12.35
CA VAL A 206 13.52 -1.53 12.52
C VAL A 206 12.73 -1.38 13.83
N LEU A 207 13.41 -0.93 14.87
CA LEU A 207 12.82 -0.52 16.14
C LEU A 207 12.17 0.86 15.98
N VAL A 208 10.86 0.87 15.77
CA VAL A 208 10.08 2.10 15.91
C VAL A 208 9.74 2.27 17.39
N VAL A 209 10.51 3.09 18.11
CA VAL A 209 10.18 3.42 19.51
C VAL A 209 8.86 4.18 19.52
N PRO A 210 7.79 3.64 20.13
CA PRO A 210 6.53 4.36 20.22
C PRO A 210 6.78 5.65 20.99
N LEU A 211 6.54 6.80 20.36
CA LEU A 211 6.50 8.09 21.05
C LEU A 211 5.32 8.05 22.04
N ALA A 212 5.58 7.56 23.25
CA ALA A 212 4.64 7.54 24.35
C ALA A 212 4.17 8.98 24.63
N ARG A 213 2.86 9.13 24.88
CA ARG A 213 2.29 10.41 25.34
C ARG A 213 2.84 10.70 26.74
N GLY A 214 3.50 11.85 26.89
CA GLY A 214 3.63 12.52 28.17
C GLY A 214 4.51 11.81 29.20
N SER A 215 5.82 12.01 29.10
CA SER A 215 6.68 12.07 30.27
C SER A 215 7.56 13.30 30.14
N ALA A 216 6.92 14.47 30.15
CA ALA A 216 7.63 15.67 30.54
C ALA A 216 7.98 15.49 32.03
N PRO A 217 9.25 15.58 32.45
CA PRO A 217 9.54 15.64 33.87
C PRO A 217 8.92 16.95 34.37
N VAL A 218 7.96 16.84 35.28
CA VAL A 218 7.50 17.97 36.07
C VAL A 218 8.72 18.43 36.86
N ALA A 219 9.36 19.50 36.41
CA ALA A 219 10.29 20.28 37.21
C ALA A 219 9.47 20.94 38.32
N ARG A 220 9.37 20.29 39.48
CA ARG A 220 9.19 20.97 40.75
C ARG A 220 10.43 20.67 41.57
N GLY A 221 11.17 21.74 41.83
CA GLY A 221 12.34 21.68 42.68
C GLY A 221 11.98 21.16 44.06
N SER A 222 12.80 20.22 44.53
CA SER A 222 13.25 20.07 45.91
C SER A 222 14.36 19.03 45.89
N ALA A 223 15.60 19.47 46.09
CA ALA A 223 16.75 18.61 46.38
C ALA A 223 16.79 18.32 47.90
N PRO A 224 17.66 17.43 48.41
CA PRO A 224 18.06 16.10 47.89
C PRO A 224 17.99 15.04 49.01
N VAL A 225 17.80 13.75 48.66
CA VAL A 225 18.34 12.65 49.46
C VAL A 225 18.94 11.61 48.53
N ALA A 226 20.24 11.39 48.70
CA ALA A 226 21.05 10.44 47.97
C ALA A 226 20.65 8.99 48.26
N ARG A 227 20.60 8.15 47.22
CA ARG A 227 21.10 6.77 47.25
C ARG A 227 21.27 6.24 45.83
N GLY A 228 22.41 5.61 45.60
CA GLY A 228 23.02 5.40 44.30
C GLY A 228 22.30 4.41 43.39
N SER A 229 22.51 4.60 42.10
CA SER A 229 22.75 3.57 41.09
C SER A 229 23.24 4.27 39.84
N ALA A 230 24.40 3.87 39.34
CA ALA A 230 25.04 4.44 38.16
C ALA A 230 24.19 4.24 36.89
N PRO A 231 24.20 5.16 35.93
CA PRO A 231 23.61 4.93 34.62
C PRO A 231 24.49 3.94 33.80
N PRO A 232 23.90 3.07 32.97
CA PRO A 232 24.69 2.30 32.02
C PRO A 232 25.29 3.22 30.95
N ALA A 233 26.56 2.98 30.64
CA ALA A 233 27.29 3.67 29.57
C ALA A 233 26.67 3.38 28.19
N PRO A 234 26.82 4.30 27.20
CA PRO A 234 26.45 4.01 25.82
C PRO A 234 27.36 2.91 25.27
N VAL A 235 26.76 1.79 24.86
CA VAL A 235 27.45 0.70 24.15
C VAL A 235 27.75 1.18 22.73
N ALA A 236 29.03 1.09 22.35
CA ALA A 236 29.53 1.42 21.03
C ALA A 236 28.91 0.52 19.95
N LEU A 237 28.66 1.09 18.77
CA LEU A 237 28.42 0.33 17.54
C LEU A 237 29.70 -0.42 17.19
N GLU A 238 29.75 -1.72 17.48
CA GLU A 238 30.73 -2.61 16.84
C GLU A 238 30.32 -2.82 15.38
N SER A 239 31.25 -2.48 14.50
CA SER A 239 31.17 -2.78 13.08
C SER A 239 31.38 -4.29 12.92
N ALA A 240 30.36 -5.01 12.46
CA ALA A 240 30.52 -6.40 12.08
C ALA A 240 31.23 -6.45 10.73
N ASP A 241 32.40 -7.09 10.75
CA ASP A 241 33.28 -7.35 9.64
C ASP A 241 32.56 -8.00 8.44
N LEU A 242 32.89 -7.46 7.26
CA LEU A 242 32.69 -8.11 5.98
C LEU A 242 33.57 -9.36 5.91
N LEU A 243 32.96 -10.53 5.77
CA LEU A 243 33.65 -11.70 5.22
C LEU A 243 33.33 -11.86 3.73
N PRO A 244 34.31 -12.32 2.93
CA PRO A 244 34.27 -12.24 1.48
C PRO A 244 33.37 -13.30 0.85
N ALA A 245 32.90 -12.97 -0.35
CA ALA A 245 32.24 -13.89 -1.27
C ALA A 245 33.23 -14.97 -1.73
N ASP A 246 32.89 -16.23 -1.48
CA ASP A 246 33.54 -17.36 -2.16
C ASP A 246 32.90 -17.60 -3.51
N GLU A 247 33.78 -17.88 -4.47
CA GLU A 247 33.55 -18.03 -5.89
C GLU A 247 32.77 -19.29 -6.25
N ASP A 248 32.00 -19.17 -7.33
CA ASP A 248 31.33 -20.24 -8.07
C ASP A 248 32.26 -20.75 -9.20
N PRO A 249 32.65 -22.04 -9.24
CA PRO A 249 33.23 -22.64 -10.44
C PRO A 249 32.35 -23.79 -10.93
N GLY A 250 31.40 -23.52 -11.81
CA GLY A 250 30.49 -24.58 -12.26
C GLY A 250 29.68 -24.36 -13.53
N ALA A 251 30.29 -23.93 -14.65
CA ALA A 251 29.63 -24.09 -15.96
C ALA A 251 30.62 -24.29 -17.12
N VAL A 252 31.04 -25.54 -17.30
CA VAL A 252 31.73 -26.02 -18.51
C VAL A 252 30.69 -26.44 -19.56
N ALA A 253 30.91 -25.95 -20.78
CA ALA A 253 30.54 -26.49 -22.08
C ALA A 253 29.05 -26.57 -22.47
N ARG A 254 28.70 -25.83 -23.53
CA ARG A 254 28.06 -26.40 -24.73
C ARG A 254 28.37 -25.54 -25.96
N ALA A 255 29.27 -26.04 -26.79
CA ALA A 255 29.45 -25.63 -28.18
C ALA A 255 28.93 -26.74 -29.10
N SER A 256 27.99 -26.40 -29.98
CA SER A 256 27.72 -27.03 -31.29
C SER A 256 26.48 -26.33 -31.88
N ALA A 257 26.66 -25.39 -32.80
CA ALA A 257 26.82 -25.58 -34.25
C ALA A 257 25.48 -25.69 -34.99
N ARG A 258 25.14 -24.65 -35.78
CA ARG A 258 24.90 -24.79 -37.23
C ARG A 258 24.81 -23.42 -37.94
N PRO A 259 25.26 -23.34 -39.21
CA PRO A 259 25.27 -22.12 -40.01
C PRO A 259 24.11 -22.05 -41.02
N LYS A 260 23.78 -20.84 -41.47
CA LYS A 260 23.08 -20.41 -42.70
C LYS A 260 23.15 -18.87 -42.67
N SER A 261 23.45 -18.09 -43.69
CA SER A 261 23.55 -18.27 -45.15
C SER A 261 24.01 -16.90 -45.69
N GLY A 262 24.97 -16.83 -46.61
CA GLY A 262 25.37 -15.56 -47.22
C GLY A 262 26.38 -15.73 -48.35
N ALA A 263 25.89 -15.70 -49.58
CA ALA A 263 26.55 -15.40 -50.86
C ALA A 263 25.39 -15.32 -51.87
N GLU A 264 25.00 -14.20 -52.49
CA GLU A 264 25.73 -13.35 -53.45
C GLU A 264 26.45 -14.15 -54.53
N GLY A 265 25.89 -14.12 -55.76
CA GLY A 265 26.36 -14.79 -56.96
C GLY A 265 25.25 -15.52 -57.70
#